data_AF-J9FA26-F1
#
_entry.id   AF-J9FA26-F1
#
_cell.length_a   1.000
_cell.length_b   1.000
_cell.length_c   1.000
_cell.angle_alpha   90.00
_cell.angle_beta   90.00
_cell.angle_gamma   90.00
#
_symmetry.space_group_name_H-M   'P 1'
#
loop_
_entity.id
_entity.type
_entity.pdbx_description
1 polymer ?
#
loop_
_entity_poly.entity_id
_entity_poly.type
_entity_poly.pdbx_seq_one_letter_code
_entity_poly.pdbx_strand_id
1 'polypeptide(L)' 'MQIVGEQIKLARLRRNLSIAQVAERATCSPLTVSRIEKGTPTVAIGIYLRVLYALQLEED' A
#
# COMPACT_ATOMS: atom_id res chain seq x y z
N MET A 1 0.41 1.33 -13.62
CA MET A 1 0.80 0.91 -12.25
C MET A 1 0.01 -0.29 -11.73
N GLN A 2 -0.69 -1.05 -12.59
CA GLN A 2 -1.61 -2.12 -12.16
C GLN A 2 -0.87 -3.29 -11.50
N ILE A 3 0.24 -3.73 -12.10
CA ILE A 3 1.12 -4.79 -11.55
C ILE A 3 1.62 -4.41 -10.15
N VAL A 4 2.08 -3.17 -9.96
CA VAL A 4 2.59 -2.68 -8.67
C VAL A 4 1.49 -2.67 -7.61
N GLY A 5 0.28 -2.19 -7.95
CA GLY A 5 -0.85 -2.20 -7.03
C GLY A 5 -1.24 -3.61 -6.57
N GLU A 6 -1.23 -4.57 -7.51
CA GLU A 6 -1.53 -5.96 -7.20
C GLU A 6 -0.46 -6.60 -6.30
N GLN A 7 0.82 -6.34 -6.55
CA GLN A 7 1.91 -6.79 -5.67
C GLN A 7 1.79 -6.20 -4.25
N ILE A 8 1.42 -4.93 -4.13
CA ILE A 8 1.18 -4.28 -2.82
C ILE A 8 0.02 -4.96 -2.09
N LYS A 9 -1.07 -5.27 -2.79
CA LYS A 9 -2.21 -5.99 -2.24
C LYS A 9 -1.82 -7.38 -1.75
N LEU A 10 -1.05 -8.12 -2.55
CA LEU A 10 -0.55 -9.45 -2.19
C LEU A 10 0.37 -9.36 -0.97
N ALA A 11 1.29 -8.39 -0.93
CA ALA A 11 2.19 -8.16 0.20
C ALA A 11 1.43 -7.85 1.50
N ARG A 12 0.36 -7.05 1.41
CA ARG A 12 -0.54 -6.78 2.54
C ARG A 12 -1.24 -8.04 3.03
N LEU A 13 -1.82 -8.83 2.12
CA LEU A 13 -2.55 -10.06 2.44
C LEU A 13 -1.63 -11.13 3.05
N ARG A 14 -0.41 -11.30 2.53
CA ARG A 14 0.61 -12.22 3.09
C ARG A 14 0.94 -11.90 4.55
N ARG A 15 0.93 -10.62 4.92
CA ARG A 15 1.18 -10.12 6.28
C ARG A 15 -0.08 -10.05 7.15
N ASN A 16 -1.25 -10.49 6.64
CA ASN A 16 -2.54 -10.39 7.32
C ASN A 16 -2.88 -8.96 7.81
N LEU A 17 -2.40 -7.93 7.10
CA LEU A 17 -2.68 -6.54 7.46
C LEU A 17 -4.00 -6.09 6.83
N SER A 18 -4.82 -5.38 7.58
CA SER A 18 -6.00 -4.70 7.05
C SER A 18 -5.61 -3.42 6.29
N ILE A 19 -6.46 -2.97 5.37
CA ILE A 19 -6.27 -1.70 4.66
C ILE A 19 -6.19 -0.53 5.67
N ALA A 20 -6.97 -0.58 6.75
CA ALA A 20 -6.95 0.43 7.80
C ALA A 20 -5.60 0.49 8.52
N GLN A 21 -5.02 -0.66 8.89
CA GLN A 21 -3.70 -0.72 9.53
C GLN A 21 -2.59 -0.18 8.63
N VAL A 22 -2.60 -0.54 7.33
CA VAL A 22 -1.63 0.00 6.37
C VAL A 22 -1.82 1.50 6.18
N ALA A 23 -3.06 1.97 6.13
CA ALA A 23 -3.38 3.38 5.97
C ALA A 23 -2.89 4.23 7.16
N GLU A 24 -3.09 3.72 8.38
CA GLU A 24 -2.59 4.33 9.61
C GLU A 24 -1.06 4.43 9.61
N ARG A 25 -0.36 3.31 9.33
CA ARG A 25 1.11 3.28 9.24
C ARG A 25 1.67 4.19 8.15
N ALA A 26 1.01 4.25 6.99
CA ALA A 26 1.42 5.12 5.87
C ALA A 26 0.99 6.58 6.04
N THR A 27 0.30 6.92 7.14
CA THR A 27 -0.25 8.26 7.42
C THR A 27 -1.11 8.77 6.26
N CYS A 28 -2.06 7.94 5.79
CA CYS A 28 -2.93 8.23 4.66
C CYS A 28 -4.34 7.68 4.87
N SER A 29 -5.27 8.01 3.98
CA SER A 29 -6.64 7.48 4.07
C SER A 29 -6.72 6.02 3.58
N PRO A 30 -7.62 5.18 4.15
CA PRO A 30 -7.87 3.81 3.65
C PRO A 30 -8.29 3.77 2.17
N LEU A 31 -8.99 4.81 1.72
CA LEU A 31 -9.35 5.02 0.31
C LEU A 31 -8.11 5.16 -0.57
N THR A 32 -7.07 5.84 -0.09
CA THR A 32 -5.80 5.99 -0.80
C THR A 32 -5.10 4.64 -0.95
N VAL A 33 -5.06 3.83 0.10
CA VAL A 33 -4.50 2.47 0.04
C VAL A 33 -5.29 1.59 -0.94
N SER A 34 -6.62 1.65 -0.92
CA SER A 34 -7.45 0.92 -1.90
C SER A 34 -7.20 1.35 -3.35
N ARG A 35 -6.99 2.66 -3.59
CA ARG A 35 -6.60 3.18 -4.92
C ARG A 35 -5.21 2.70 -5.35
N ILE A 36 -4.27 2.62 -4.41
CA ILE A 36 -2.92 2.08 -4.62
C ILE A 36 -2.98 0.61 -5.03
N GLU A 37 -3.74 -0.21 -4.29
CA GLU A 37 -3.94 -1.63 -4.60
C GLU A 37 -4.57 -1.87 -5.97
N LYS A 38 -5.37 -0.92 -6.46
CA LYS A 38 -5.95 -0.93 -7.81
C LYS A 38 -5.00 -0.38 -8.89
N GLY A 39 -3.83 0.13 -8.52
CA GLY A 39 -2.85 0.67 -9.46
C GLY A 39 -3.21 2.02 -10.06
N THR A 40 -4.01 2.83 -9.35
CA THR A 40 -4.52 4.13 -9.84
C THR A 40 -3.38 5.12 -10.08
N PRO A 41 -3.16 5.61 -11.31
CA PRO A 41 -2.01 6.47 -11.64
C PRO A 41 -2.11 7.89 -11.08
N THR A 42 -3.28 8.30 -10.56
CA THR A 42 -3.49 9.63 -9.96
C THR A 42 -2.93 9.75 -8.54
N VAL A 43 -2.52 8.64 -7.93
CA VAL A 43 -1.88 8.66 -6.61
C VAL A 43 -0.40 9.02 -6.77
N ALA A 44 0.03 10.06 -6.06
CA ALA A 44 1.42 10.51 -6.10
C ALA A 44 2.38 9.38 -5.68
N ILE A 45 3.51 9.27 -6.40
CA ILE A 45 4.52 8.23 -6.17
C ILE A 45 5.06 8.22 -4.72
N GLY A 46 5.13 9.38 -4.07
CA GLY A 46 5.53 9.48 -2.67
C GLY A 46 4.61 8.73 -1.71
N ILE A 47 3.32 8.58 -2.04
CA ILE A 47 2.37 7.81 -1.23
C ILE A 47 2.57 6.31 -1.45
N TYR A 48 2.87 5.88 -2.68
CA TYR A 48 3.25 4.49 -2.95
C TYR A 48 4.45 4.07 -2.10
N LEU A 49 5.49 4.93 -2.03
CA LEU A 49 6.67 4.69 -1.20
C LEU A 49 6.34 4.60 0.29
N ARG A 50 5.47 5.46 0.82
CA ARG A 50 5.02 5.38 2.23
C ARG A 50 4.26 4.09 2.52
N VAL A 51 3.41 3.62 1.61
CA VAL A 51 2.70 2.35 1.77
C VAL A 51 3.65 1.16 1.70
N LEU A 52 4.64 1.19 0.80
CA LEU A 52 5.69 0.18 0.73
C LEU A 52 6.53 0.16 2.02
N TYR A 53 6.87 1.33 2.56
CA TYR A 53 7.56 1.47 3.84
C TYR A 53 6.71 0.96 5.01
N ALA A 54 5.42 1.29 5.04
CA ALA A 54 4.46 0.83 6.05
C ALA A 54 4.22 -0.69 6.04
N LEU A 55 4.45 -1.33 4.89
CA LEU A 55 4.45 -2.79 4.77
C LEU A 55 5.75 -3.43 5.31
N GLN A 56 6.72 -2.62 5.78
CA GLN A 56 8.02 -3.02 6.31
C GLN A 56 8.64 -4.15 5.49
N LEU A 57 9.26 -3.76 4.38
CA LEU A 57 10.35 -4.54 3.75
C LEU A 57 11.66 -4.46 4.57
N GLU A 58 11.60 -4.02 5.83
CA GLU A 58 12.77 -3.96 6.74
C GLU A 58 13.11 -5.32 7.38
N GLU A 59 12.24 -6.34 7.24
CA GLU A 59 12.42 -7.67 7.86
C GLU A 59 12.43 -8.83 6.85
N ASP A 60 12.88 -8.59 5.60
CA ASP A 60 13.21 -9.65 4.63
C ASP A 60 14.66 -9.47 4.12
#